data_AF-A0AAE1JER4-F1
#
_entry.id   AF-A0AAE1JER4-F1
#
_cell.length_a   1.000
_cell.length_b   1.000
_cell.length_c   1.000
_cell.angle_alpha   90.00
_cell.angle_beta   90.00
_cell.angle_gamma   90.00
#
_symmetry.space_group_name_H-M   'P 1'
#
loop_
_entity.id
_entity.type
_entity.pdbx_description
1 polymer ?
#
loop_
_entity_poly.entity_id
_entity_poly.type
_entity_poly.pdbx_seq_one_letter_code
_entity_poly.pdbx_strand_id
1 'polypeptide(L)'
;MLSLACVRFLLFSYLSFISVLTATSASSSSSEKSSIYEVLQAHGLPKGLLPKGVKEFDIDGEGRFWVHLDEACNAQFENELHFERNVSGNLTYGQIGELSGISAQDLFLWFPVKGIRVDVPNSGLIYFDVGVVRKQFSMSVFETPLDCVAVRHEDVVGFQDGKFMAEAVSKGKSSKLRYRLDQEKPENIARDVLTSAVVAAVHLSDNLTGRILGKGNHRITLKNQACFEIEKARQEHWFQ
;
A
#
# COMPACT_ATOMS: atom_id res chain seq x y z
N MET A 1 42.87 58.08 -19.91
CA MET A 1 43.74 56.88 -20.00
C MET A 1 43.44 55.99 -18.80
N LEU A 2 42.46 55.10 -18.91
CA LEU A 2 42.36 54.00 -17.95
C LEU A 2 43.66 53.20 -18.11
N SER A 3 44.53 53.24 -17.10
CA SER A 3 45.81 52.54 -17.14
C SER A 3 45.56 51.08 -17.49
N LEU A 4 46.36 50.53 -18.40
CA LEU A 4 46.29 49.13 -18.83
C LEU A 4 46.38 48.16 -17.63
N ALA A 5 46.95 48.64 -16.50
CA ALA A 5 46.96 47.96 -15.21
C ALA A 5 45.58 47.86 -14.53
N CYS A 6 44.73 48.89 -14.66
CA CYS A 6 43.39 48.92 -14.06
C CYS A 6 42.45 47.94 -14.76
N VAL A 7 42.51 47.86 -16.10
CA VAL A 7 41.71 46.89 -16.88
C VAL A 7 42.12 45.45 -16.55
N ARG A 8 43.42 45.20 -16.35
CA ARG A 8 43.93 43.90 -15.88
C ARG A 8 43.44 43.56 -14.47
N PHE A 9 43.47 44.51 -13.54
CA PHE A 9 42.99 44.28 -12.17
C PHE A 9 41.49 43.94 -12.12
N LEU A 10 40.67 44.65 -12.89
CA LEU A 10 39.23 44.38 -12.96
C LEU A 10 38.92 43.01 -13.60
N LEU A 11 39.66 42.63 -14.64
CA LEU A 11 39.55 41.30 -15.26
C LEU A 11 39.97 40.18 -14.30
N PHE A 12 41.07 40.34 -13.55
CA PHE A 12 41.49 39.36 -12.55
C PHE A 12 40.48 39.21 -11.41
N SER A 13 39.90 40.32 -10.94
CA SER A 13 38.85 40.29 -9.91
C SER A 13 37.58 39.59 -10.42
N TYR A 14 37.17 39.87 -11.66
CA TYR A 14 35.99 39.27 -12.28
C TYR A 14 36.17 37.77 -12.54
N LEU A 15 37.35 37.34 -13.01
CA LEU A 15 37.68 35.93 -13.21
C LEU A 15 37.73 35.15 -11.88
N SER A 16 38.24 35.77 -10.81
CA SER A 16 38.20 35.18 -9.46
C SER A 16 36.77 35.03 -8.94
N PHE A 17 35.89 36.00 -9.22
CA PHE A 17 34.50 35.98 -8.77
C PHE A 17 33.67 34.92 -9.51
N ILE A 18 33.93 34.70 -10.81
CA ILE A 18 33.31 33.61 -11.59
C ILE A 18 33.74 32.24 -11.06
N SER A 19 35.02 32.06 -10.67
CA SER A 19 35.51 30.78 -10.15
C SER A 19 34.84 30.35 -8.83
N VAL A 20 34.39 31.31 -8.01
CA VAL A 20 33.67 31.03 -6.75
C VAL A 20 32.21 30.63 -7.02
N LEU A 21 31.60 31.14 -8.10
CA LEU A 21 30.20 30.86 -8.43
C LEU A 21 29.98 29.48 -9.07
N THR A 22 31.03 28.86 -9.63
CA THR A 22 30.95 27.54 -10.29
C THR A 22 31.37 26.36 -9.42
N ALA A 23 31.66 26.56 -8.13
CA ALA A 23 32.06 25.50 -7.20
C ALA A 23 30.89 25.02 -6.32
N THR A 24 29.73 24.75 -6.92
CA THR A 24 28.66 23.99 -6.26
C THR A 24 28.12 22.96 -7.24
N SER A 25 28.77 21.81 -7.34
CA SER A 25 28.18 20.61 -7.95
C SER A 25 28.85 19.36 -7.40
N ALA A 26 27.98 18.46 -6.93
CA ALA A 26 28.24 17.08 -6.57
C ALA A 26 29.16 16.86 -5.36
N SER A 27 28.63 17.13 -4.17
CA SER A 27 28.90 16.23 -3.04
C SER A 27 28.25 14.88 -3.38
N SER A 28 28.96 14.03 -4.11
CA SER A 28 28.71 12.59 -4.07
C SER A 28 29.15 12.13 -2.68
N SER A 29 28.27 12.29 -1.69
CA SER A 29 28.35 11.50 -0.48
C SER A 29 28.20 10.05 -0.91
N SER A 30 29.32 9.40 -1.19
CA SER A 30 29.45 7.96 -1.08
C SER A 30 29.29 7.64 0.40
N SER A 31 28.07 7.79 0.89
CA SER A 31 27.62 7.19 2.13
C SER A 31 27.94 5.72 1.94
N GLU A 32 28.75 5.17 2.84
CA GLU A 32 28.63 3.75 3.12
C GLU A 32 27.14 3.46 3.18
N LYS A 33 26.65 2.57 2.30
CA LYS A 33 25.21 2.42 2.05
C LYS A 33 24.58 1.89 3.33
N SER A 34 24.20 2.80 4.22
CA SER A 34 23.38 2.51 5.39
C SER A 34 22.15 1.82 4.87
N SER A 35 21.87 0.61 5.34
CA SER A 35 20.73 -0.14 4.83
C SER A 35 19.46 0.70 4.93
N ILE A 36 18.48 0.55 4.03
CA ILE A 36 17.20 1.25 4.14
C ILE A 36 16.55 1.08 5.53
N TYR A 37 16.80 -0.06 6.18
CA TYR A 37 16.36 -0.33 7.54
C TYR A 37 16.96 0.61 8.60
N GLU A 38 18.22 1.01 8.41
CA GLU A 38 18.91 1.99 9.27
C GLU A 38 18.41 3.41 8.98
N VAL A 39 18.16 3.72 7.71
CA VAL A 39 17.58 5.00 7.30
C VAL A 39 16.20 5.19 7.94
N LEU A 40 15.34 4.17 7.92
CA LEU A 40 14.04 4.20 8.60
C LEU A 40 14.19 4.48 10.10
N GLN A 41 15.11 3.77 10.79
CA GLN A 41 15.35 3.99 12.22
C GLN A 41 15.87 5.38 12.54
N ALA A 42 16.77 5.92 11.72
CA ALA A 42 17.29 7.28 11.87
C ALA A 42 16.17 8.33 11.76
N HIS A 43 15.11 8.02 11.02
CA HIS A 43 13.91 8.85 10.90
C HIS A 43 12.83 8.49 11.92
N GLY A 44 13.13 7.73 12.98
CA GLY A 44 12.18 7.40 14.05
C GLY A 44 11.10 6.40 13.64
N LEU A 45 11.32 5.64 12.56
CA LEU A 45 10.40 4.63 12.06
C LEU A 45 10.94 3.20 12.31
N PRO A 46 10.07 2.21 12.58
CA PRO A 46 10.50 0.83 12.75
C PRO A 46 11.12 0.27 11.45
N LYS A 47 12.22 -0.48 11.59
CA LYS A 47 12.87 -1.12 10.43
C LYS A 47 11.99 -2.14 9.70
N GLY A 48 11.04 -2.77 10.38
CA GLY A 48 10.18 -3.80 9.81
C GLY A 48 8.98 -3.28 9.01
N LEU A 49 8.95 -1.98 8.71
CA LEU A 49 7.99 -1.42 7.75
C LEU A 49 8.20 -1.92 6.32
N LEU A 50 9.43 -2.31 5.98
CA LEU A 50 9.77 -2.93 4.71
C LEU A 50 10.14 -4.41 4.95
N PRO A 51 9.76 -5.31 4.03
CA PRO A 51 10.12 -6.71 4.13
C PRO A 51 11.64 -6.89 3.96
N LYS A 52 12.15 -8.05 4.35
CA LYS A 52 13.50 -8.49 3.99
C LYS A 52 13.65 -8.62 2.48
N GLY A 53 14.87 -8.48 1.98
CA GLY A 53 15.19 -8.76 0.57
C GLY A 53 15.13 -7.55 -0.36
N VAL A 54 15.21 -6.33 0.19
CA VAL A 54 15.44 -5.12 -0.62
C VAL A 54 16.77 -5.26 -1.36
N LYS A 55 16.72 -5.22 -2.70
CA LYS A 55 17.89 -5.39 -3.57
C LYS A 55 18.63 -4.08 -3.78
N GLU A 56 17.86 -3.05 -4.07
CA GLU A 56 18.34 -1.73 -4.40
C GLU A 56 17.45 -0.71 -3.73
N PHE A 57 18.05 0.40 -3.31
CA PHE A 57 17.33 1.54 -2.80
C PHE A 57 18.15 2.79 -3.06
N ASP A 58 17.45 3.93 -3.07
CA ASP A 58 18.06 5.25 -3.07
C ASP A 58 17.19 6.21 -2.27
N ILE A 59 17.81 7.25 -1.73
CA ILE A 59 17.11 8.34 -1.04
C ILE A 59 17.81 9.66 -1.36
N ASP A 60 17.03 10.66 -1.75
CA ASP A 60 17.57 11.98 -2.04
C ASP A 60 17.64 12.88 -0.80
N GLY A 61 18.28 14.05 -0.95
CA GLY A 61 18.44 15.01 0.15
C GLY A 61 17.13 15.66 0.61
N GLU A 62 16.01 15.46 -0.10
CA GLU A 62 14.69 15.95 0.28
C GLU A 62 13.86 14.87 1.00
N GLY A 63 14.39 13.65 1.12
CA GLY A 63 13.75 12.51 1.79
C GLY A 63 12.96 11.60 0.86
N ARG A 64 12.90 11.87 -0.44
CA ARG A 64 12.23 10.95 -1.38
C ARG A 64 13.07 9.71 -1.54
N PHE A 65 12.45 8.56 -1.36
CA PHE A 65 13.11 7.28 -1.50
C PHE A 65 12.36 6.36 -2.45
N TRP A 66 13.10 5.41 -2.99
CA TRP A 66 12.53 4.24 -3.64
C TRP A 66 13.31 3.00 -3.23
N VAL A 67 12.62 1.86 -3.22
CA VAL A 67 13.20 0.55 -2.98
C VAL A 67 12.73 -0.41 -4.06
N HIS A 68 13.61 -1.34 -4.42
CA HIS A 68 13.34 -2.41 -5.37
C HIS A 68 13.45 -3.77 -4.67
N LEU A 69 12.37 -4.54 -4.76
CA LEU A 69 12.29 -5.94 -4.34
C LEU A 69 12.53 -6.84 -5.56
N ASP A 70 12.97 -8.07 -5.31
CA ASP A 70 13.12 -9.07 -6.40
C ASP A 70 11.81 -9.25 -7.18
N GLU A 71 10.69 -9.33 -6.47
CA GLU A 71 9.35 -9.54 -7.01
C GLU A 71 8.28 -8.97 -6.06
N ALA A 72 7.05 -8.84 -6.56
CA ALA A 72 5.90 -8.45 -5.73
C ALA A 72 5.52 -9.60 -4.79
N CYS A 73 5.20 -9.27 -3.55
CA CYS A 73 5.11 -10.26 -2.47
C CYS A 73 4.16 -9.81 -1.36
N ASN A 74 3.70 -10.78 -0.57
CA ASN A 74 2.86 -10.54 0.59
C ASN A 74 3.63 -10.85 1.87
N ALA A 75 3.41 -10.04 2.89
CA ALA A 75 3.90 -10.28 4.24
C ALA A 75 2.73 -10.32 5.22
N GLN A 76 2.73 -11.36 6.07
CA GLN A 76 1.68 -11.56 7.06
C GLN A 76 2.03 -10.85 8.36
N PHE A 77 1.38 -9.72 8.63
CA PHE A 77 1.37 -9.05 9.93
C PHE A 77 0.05 -9.37 10.66
N GLU A 78 -0.45 -8.47 11.52
CA GLU A 78 -1.83 -8.55 12.03
C GLU A 78 -2.86 -8.58 10.88
N ASN A 79 -2.60 -7.79 9.83
CA ASN A 79 -3.26 -7.87 8.54
C ASN A 79 -2.22 -8.19 7.44
N GLU A 80 -2.67 -8.74 6.32
CA GLU A 80 -1.81 -9.00 5.18
C GLU A 80 -1.41 -7.68 4.50
N LEU A 81 -0.11 -7.48 4.24
CA LEU A 81 0.42 -6.37 3.47
C LEU A 81 0.99 -6.87 2.15
N HIS A 82 0.54 -6.30 1.05
CA HIS A 82 1.06 -6.53 -0.29
C HIS A 82 2.08 -5.45 -0.64
N PHE A 83 3.26 -5.88 -1.08
CA PHE A 83 4.34 -5.03 -1.55
C PHE A 83 4.51 -5.26 -3.06
N GLU A 84 4.43 -4.18 -3.82
CA GLU A 84 4.83 -4.18 -5.22
C GLU A 84 6.34 -4.28 -5.34
N ARG A 85 6.82 -4.61 -6.55
CA ARG A 85 8.25 -4.70 -6.84
C ARG A 85 9.00 -3.39 -6.56
N ASN A 86 8.35 -2.27 -6.85
CA ASN A 86 8.88 -0.94 -6.59
C ASN A 86 8.01 -0.27 -5.54
N VAL A 87 8.63 0.14 -4.44
CA VAL A 87 7.96 0.93 -3.40
C VAL A 87 8.66 2.28 -3.31
N SER A 88 7.88 3.35 -3.22
CA SER A 88 8.42 4.71 -3.13
C SER A 88 7.62 5.54 -2.15
N GLY A 89 8.23 6.60 -1.64
CA GLY A 89 7.58 7.55 -0.76
C GLY A 89 8.49 8.71 -0.39
N ASN A 90 8.01 9.56 0.50
CA ASN A 90 8.75 10.68 1.04
C ASN A 90 8.94 10.50 2.55
N LEU A 91 10.19 10.40 2.99
CA LEU A 91 10.57 10.10 4.35
C LEU A 91 10.82 11.39 5.13
N THR A 92 10.11 11.54 6.26
CA THR A 92 10.34 12.58 7.24
C THR A 92 10.40 11.98 8.63
N TYR A 93 10.79 12.76 9.64
CA TYR A 93 10.88 12.24 11.00
C TYR A 93 9.51 11.75 11.50
N GLY A 94 9.43 10.47 11.85
CA GLY A 94 8.24 9.78 12.34
C GLY A 94 7.19 9.49 11.28
N GLN A 95 7.45 9.76 9.99
CA GLN A 95 6.43 9.66 8.95
C GLN A 95 7.00 9.28 7.56
N ILE A 96 6.22 8.49 6.84
CA ILE A 96 6.34 8.28 5.39
C ILE A 96 5.09 8.88 4.74
N GLY A 97 5.27 9.89 3.89
CA GLY A 97 4.22 10.46 3.06
C GLY A 97 4.30 9.95 1.62
N GLU A 98 3.24 10.22 0.84
CA GLU A 98 3.18 9.94 -0.61
C GLU A 98 3.60 8.50 -0.97
N LEU A 99 3.25 7.56 -0.10
CA LEU A 99 3.66 6.17 -0.21
C LEU A 99 2.92 5.50 -1.39
N SER A 100 3.67 4.73 -2.17
CA SER A 100 3.19 3.97 -3.31
C SER A 100 3.83 2.59 -3.34
N GLY A 101 3.11 1.61 -3.88
CA GLY A 101 3.55 0.23 -3.98
C GLY A 101 3.27 -0.62 -2.73
N ILE A 102 2.50 -0.12 -1.77
CA ILE A 102 2.06 -0.89 -0.59
C ILE A 102 0.54 -0.86 -0.50
N SER A 103 -0.07 -2.03 -0.29
CA SER A 103 -1.49 -2.17 -0.03
C SER A 103 -1.74 -3.03 1.21
N ALA A 104 -2.71 -2.64 2.03
CA ALA A 104 -3.13 -3.39 3.21
C ALA A 104 -4.46 -4.11 2.93
N GLN A 105 -4.58 -5.36 3.35
CA GLN A 105 -5.81 -6.12 3.24
C GLN A 105 -6.74 -5.84 4.43
N ASP A 106 -8.00 -5.52 4.14
CA ASP A 106 -9.07 -5.45 5.12
C ASP A 106 -10.35 -6.05 4.54
N LEU A 107 -10.98 -6.97 5.27
CA LEU A 107 -12.14 -7.76 4.82
C LEU A 107 -12.07 -8.21 3.35
N PHE A 108 -10.97 -8.87 2.96
CA PHE A 108 -10.78 -9.38 1.60
C PHE A 108 -10.58 -8.29 0.52
N LEU A 109 -10.55 -7.02 0.86
CA LEU A 109 -10.27 -5.90 -0.04
C LEU A 109 -8.87 -5.34 0.21
N TRP A 110 -8.17 -4.99 -0.87
CA TRP A 110 -6.86 -4.36 -0.81
C TRP A 110 -6.99 -2.83 -0.88
N PHE A 111 -6.44 -2.15 0.11
CA PHE A 111 -6.45 -0.69 0.20
C PHE A 111 -5.04 -0.14 0.07
N PRO A 112 -4.79 0.82 -0.84
CA PRO A 112 -3.47 1.40 -1.01
C PRO A 112 -3.09 2.23 0.21
N VAL A 113 -1.87 2.02 0.72
CA VAL A 113 -1.32 2.80 1.84
C VAL A 113 -0.65 4.04 1.27
N LYS A 114 -1.15 5.23 1.64
CA LYS A 114 -0.68 6.54 1.19
C LYS A 114 0.32 7.19 2.14
N GLY A 115 0.35 6.73 3.38
CA GLY A 115 1.33 7.18 4.34
C GLY A 115 1.36 6.34 5.60
N ILE A 116 2.45 6.44 6.34
CA ILE A 116 2.66 5.74 7.61
C ILE A 116 3.19 6.77 8.60
N ARG A 117 2.68 6.79 9.82
CA ARG A 117 3.15 7.74 10.85
C ARG A 117 3.14 7.14 12.24
N VAL A 118 4.05 7.62 13.08
CA VAL A 118 4.17 7.29 14.50
C VAL A 118 3.96 8.57 15.32
N ASP A 119 3.35 8.45 16.50
CA ASP A 119 3.18 9.59 17.39
C ASP A 119 4.52 10.04 18.01
N VAL A 120 4.63 11.34 18.31
CA VAL A 120 5.79 11.91 19.02
C VAL A 120 5.26 12.68 20.24
N PRO A 121 5.55 12.28 21.49
CA PRO A 121 6.34 11.10 21.89
C PRO A 121 5.65 9.78 21.54
N ASN A 122 6.46 8.72 21.37
CA ASN A 122 5.97 7.44 20.89
C ASN A 122 4.90 6.83 21.84
N SER A 123 3.69 6.63 21.32
CA SER A 123 2.56 5.99 22.00
C SER A 123 2.61 4.45 21.94
N GLY A 124 3.53 3.88 21.16
CA GLY A 124 3.59 2.45 20.84
C GLY A 124 2.67 2.05 19.68
N LEU A 125 2.01 3.02 19.05
CA LEU A 125 1.11 2.80 17.92
C LEU A 125 1.67 3.39 16.63
N ILE A 126 1.33 2.73 15.53
CA ILE A 126 1.65 3.18 14.18
C ILE A 126 0.38 3.25 13.34
N TYR A 127 0.27 4.31 12.55
CA TYR A 127 -0.92 4.61 11.78
C TYR A 127 -0.64 4.50 10.30
N PHE A 128 -1.43 3.69 9.59
CA PHE A 128 -1.36 3.53 8.15
C PHE A 128 -2.53 4.30 7.54
N ASP A 129 -2.21 5.31 6.75
CA ASP A 129 -3.18 6.11 6.02
C ASP A 129 -3.59 5.38 4.75
N VAL A 130 -4.84 4.92 4.68
CA VAL A 130 -5.40 4.24 3.52
C VAL A 130 -6.35 5.16 2.73
N GLY A 131 -6.16 6.48 2.86
CA GLY A 131 -6.90 7.52 2.16
C GLY A 131 -7.75 8.36 3.11
N VAL A 132 -8.96 7.88 3.43
CA VAL A 132 -9.91 8.66 4.24
C VAL A 132 -9.90 8.24 5.70
N VAL A 133 -9.43 7.02 5.99
CA VAL A 133 -9.30 6.48 7.34
C VAL A 133 -7.87 6.04 7.61
N ARG A 134 -7.52 5.95 8.89
CA ARG A 134 -6.22 5.45 9.33
C ARG A 134 -6.40 4.15 10.08
N LYS A 135 -5.70 3.11 9.63
CA LYS A 135 -5.57 1.86 10.36
C LYS A 135 -4.55 2.04 11.47
N GLN A 136 -4.83 1.47 12.64
CA GLN A 136 -3.93 1.49 13.79
C GLN A 136 -3.34 0.10 13.97
N PHE A 137 -2.04 0.05 14.21
CA PHE A 137 -1.32 -1.18 14.51
C PHE A 137 -0.41 -0.96 15.72
N SER A 138 -0.07 -2.06 16.39
CA SER A 138 1.01 -2.02 17.39
C SER A 138 2.37 -1.89 16.70
N MET A 139 3.21 -0.97 17.18
CA MET A 139 4.55 -0.79 16.64
C MET A 139 5.44 -2.02 16.78
N SER A 140 5.22 -2.81 17.83
CA SER A 140 6.01 -4.01 18.11
C SER A 140 6.01 -5.02 16.96
N VAL A 141 4.92 -5.06 16.18
CA VAL A 141 4.79 -5.96 15.02
C VAL A 141 5.76 -5.57 13.89
N PHE A 142 6.20 -4.32 13.84
CA PHE A 142 7.10 -3.78 12.81
C PHE A 142 8.54 -3.60 13.30
N GLU A 143 8.90 -4.08 14.49
CA GLU A 143 10.27 -3.97 15.00
C GLU A 143 11.25 -4.83 14.21
N THR A 144 10.80 -5.96 13.68
CA THR A 144 11.64 -6.91 12.93
C THR A 144 11.11 -7.03 11.50
N PRO A 145 11.96 -6.84 10.46
CA PRO A 145 11.58 -7.11 9.09
C PRO A 145 11.13 -8.57 8.93
N LEU A 146 9.96 -8.78 8.32
CA LEU A 146 9.45 -10.10 8.02
C LEU A 146 9.93 -10.58 6.64
N ASP A 147 9.93 -11.89 6.45
CA ASP A 147 10.15 -12.50 5.14
C ASP A 147 8.92 -12.27 4.25
N CYS A 148 9.16 -11.90 2.99
CA CYS A 148 8.11 -11.69 2.02
C CYS A 148 7.90 -12.95 1.20
N VAL A 149 6.65 -13.39 1.07
CA VAL A 149 6.30 -14.54 0.23
C VAL A 149 5.86 -14.01 -1.12
N ALA A 150 6.65 -14.30 -2.15
CA ALA A 150 6.34 -13.97 -3.52
C ALA A 150 4.92 -14.40 -3.91
N VAL A 151 4.15 -13.49 -4.52
CA VAL A 151 2.85 -13.84 -5.08
C VAL A 151 3.11 -14.64 -6.35
N ARG A 152 3.09 -15.96 -6.26
CA ARG A 152 3.13 -16.81 -7.46
C ARG A 152 1.83 -16.59 -8.23
N HIS A 153 1.95 -16.26 -9.50
CA HIS A 153 0.81 -16.03 -10.39
C HIS A 153 0.09 -17.35 -10.81
N GLU A 154 0.13 -18.37 -9.96
CA GLU A 154 -0.47 -19.69 -10.17
C GLU A 154 -1.26 -20.13 -8.93
N ASP A 155 -2.44 -19.52 -8.75
CA ASP A 155 -3.65 -20.20 -8.27
C ASP A 155 -4.81 -20.01 -9.28
N VAL A 156 -4.45 -19.85 -10.56
CA VAL A 156 -5.37 -20.03 -11.70
C VAL A 156 -4.86 -21.15 -12.60
N VAL A 157 -4.79 -22.36 -12.05
CA VAL A 157 -4.77 -23.64 -12.79
C VAL A 157 -5.38 -24.68 -11.84
N GLY A 158 -6.45 -25.42 -12.11
CA GLY A 158 -7.44 -25.43 -13.17
C GLY A 158 -8.47 -26.49 -12.74
N PHE A 159 -9.73 -26.11 -12.53
CA PHE A 159 -10.80 -27.10 -12.40
C PHE A 159 -11.42 -27.31 -13.78
N GLN A 160 -10.80 -28.18 -14.57
CA GLN A 160 -11.51 -28.82 -15.67
C GLN A 160 -12.58 -29.73 -15.06
N ASP A 161 -13.82 -29.25 -15.02
CA ASP A 161 -15.02 -30.09 -15.12
C ASP A 161 -16.21 -29.24 -15.59
N GLY A 162 -16.01 -28.60 -16.75
CA GLY A 162 -17.07 -27.98 -17.55
C GLY A 162 -17.98 -28.98 -18.26
N LYS A 163 -18.13 -30.21 -17.74
CA LYS A 163 -18.96 -31.27 -18.35
C LYS A 163 -19.71 -32.12 -17.33
N PHE A 164 -20.28 -31.54 -16.27
CA PHE A 164 -21.30 -32.25 -15.46
C PHE A 164 -22.44 -31.37 -14.93
N MET A 165 -22.70 -30.20 -15.54
CA MET A 165 -23.86 -29.37 -15.20
C MET A 165 -24.87 -29.20 -16.34
N ALA A 166 -24.77 -30.01 -17.40
CA ALA A 166 -25.85 -30.18 -18.38
C ALA A 166 -26.80 -31.36 -18.04
N GLU A 167 -26.45 -32.20 -17.05
CA GLU A 167 -27.25 -33.38 -16.64
C GLU A 167 -27.79 -33.26 -15.19
N ALA A 168 -27.65 -32.09 -14.54
CA ALA A 168 -28.22 -31.84 -13.20
C ALA A 168 -29.49 -30.97 -13.21
N VAL A 169 -29.83 -30.37 -14.37
CA VAL A 169 -31.05 -29.56 -14.56
C VAL A 169 -32.29 -30.43 -14.89
N SER A 170 -32.15 -31.75 -15.00
CA SER A 170 -33.27 -32.62 -15.39
C SER A 170 -33.85 -33.55 -14.30
N LYS A 171 -33.41 -33.48 -13.04
CA LYS A 171 -34.02 -34.31 -11.98
C LYS A 171 -34.27 -33.52 -10.70
N GLY A 172 -35.42 -32.85 -10.67
CA GLY A 172 -36.01 -32.34 -9.44
C GLY A 172 -36.22 -33.45 -8.40
N LYS A 173 -35.90 -33.12 -7.15
CA LYS A 173 -36.33 -33.73 -5.87
C LYS A 173 -35.78 -32.79 -4.78
N SER A 174 -36.38 -31.62 -4.53
CA SER A 174 -37.58 -31.46 -3.69
C SER A 174 -37.75 -32.64 -2.73
N SER A 175 -37.56 -32.42 -1.42
CA SER A 175 -37.68 -33.38 -0.30
C SER A 175 -36.38 -33.89 0.35
N LYS A 176 -35.36 -33.06 0.60
CA LYS A 176 -34.36 -33.38 1.65
C LYS A 176 -33.60 -32.20 2.26
N LEU A 177 -34.32 -31.12 2.63
CA LEU A 177 -33.80 -30.11 3.56
C LEU A 177 -34.97 -29.62 4.42
N ARG A 178 -35.46 -30.49 5.29
CA ARG A 178 -36.46 -30.19 6.34
C ARG A 178 -35.97 -30.62 7.73
N TYR A 179 -34.66 -30.76 7.93
CA TYR A 179 -34.09 -31.23 9.21
C TYR A 179 -32.91 -30.38 9.72
N ARG A 180 -32.64 -29.22 9.10
CA ARG A 180 -31.47 -28.37 9.45
C ARG A 180 -31.84 -26.92 9.76
N LEU A 181 -33.09 -26.61 10.08
CA LEU A 181 -33.50 -25.25 10.48
C LEU A 181 -33.84 -25.10 11.97
N ASP A 182 -33.67 -26.13 12.80
CA ASP A 182 -34.02 -26.05 14.23
C ASP A 182 -32.82 -26.01 15.19
N GLN A 183 -31.58 -25.78 14.71
CA GLN A 183 -30.42 -25.71 15.62
C GLN A 183 -29.41 -24.57 15.35
N GLU A 184 -29.82 -23.50 14.67
CA GLU A 184 -28.91 -22.36 14.45
C GLU A 184 -29.37 -21.12 15.21
N LYS A 185 -28.51 -20.66 16.14
CA LYS A 185 -28.75 -19.51 17.00
C LYS A 185 -28.95 -18.25 16.13
N PRO A 186 -29.96 -17.39 16.42
CA PRO A 186 -30.37 -16.29 15.55
C PRO A 186 -29.26 -15.26 15.24
N GLU A 187 -28.21 -15.19 16.07
CA GLU A 187 -27.05 -14.34 15.85
C GLU A 187 -26.14 -14.78 14.68
N ASN A 188 -26.15 -16.07 14.33
CA ASN A 188 -25.43 -16.58 13.17
C ASN A 188 -26.26 -16.40 11.89
N ILE A 189 -27.58 -16.56 11.99
CA ILE A 189 -28.50 -16.28 10.88
C ILE A 189 -28.42 -14.81 10.46
N ALA A 190 -28.35 -13.87 11.41
CA ALA A 190 -28.19 -12.45 11.09
C ALA A 190 -26.85 -12.16 10.40
N ARG A 191 -25.75 -12.75 10.87
CA ARG A 191 -24.43 -12.62 10.23
C ARG A 191 -24.40 -13.25 8.84
N ASP A 192 -25.01 -14.41 8.65
CA ASP A 192 -25.05 -15.09 7.35
C ASP A 192 -25.94 -14.35 6.35
N VAL A 193 -27.05 -13.76 6.81
CA VAL A 193 -27.90 -12.91 5.97
C VAL A 193 -27.17 -11.62 5.59
N LEU A 194 -26.42 -11.01 6.52
CA LEU A 194 -25.58 -9.84 6.25
C LEU A 194 -24.45 -10.18 5.27
N THR A 195 -23.69 -11.26 5.51
CA THR A 195 -22.62 -11.73 4.61
C THR A 195 -23.18 -12.06 3.23
N SER A 196 -24.31 -12.76 3.16
CA SER A 196 -24.97 -13.08 1.88
C SER A 196 -25.45 -11.83 1.14
N ALA A 197 -25.99 -10.84 1.85
CA ALA A 197 -26.44 -9.57 1.27
C ALA A 197 -25.26 -8.74 0.75
N VAL A 198 -24.14 -8.72 1.47
CA VAL A 198 -22.91 -8.02 1.05
C VAL A 198 -22.31 -8.70 -0.18
N VAL A 199 -22.19 -10.03 -0.18
CA VAL A 199 -21.68 -10.80 -1.34
C VAL A 199 -22.60 -10.61 -2.55
N ALA A 200 -23.92 -10.60 -2.34
CA ALA A 200 -24.89 -10.34 -3.40
C ALA A 200 -24.78 -8.90 -3.94
N ALA A 201 -24.54 -7.90 -3.09
CA ALA A 201 -24.33 -6.51 -3.50
C ALA A 201 -23.03 -6.35 -4.30
N VAL A 202 -21.95 -7.02 -3.90
CA VAL A 202 -20.70 -7.09 -4.65
C VAL A 202 -20.92 -7.74 -6.02
N HIS A 203 -21.61 -8.89 -6.07
CA HIS A 203 -21.93 -9.58 -7.32
C HIS A 203 -22.87 -8.77 -8.24
N LEU A 204 -23.84 -8.02 -7.69
CA LEU A 204 -24.68 -7.13 -8.49
C LEU A 204 -23.88 -5.96 -9.08
N SER A 205 -22.92 -5.41 -8.32
CA SER A 205 -21.99 -4.39 -8.81
C SER A 205 -21.17 -4.89 -10.00
N ASP A 206 -20.68 -6.12 -9.94
CA ASP A 206 -19.90 -6.73 -11.03
C ASP A 206 -20.76 -7.07 -12.26
N ASN A 207 -21.98 -7.56 -12.07
CA ASN A 207 -22.88 -7.95 -13.17
C ASN A 207 -23.47 -6.75 -13.94
N LEU A 208 -23.79 -5.65 -13.25
CA LEU A 208 -24.20 -4.39 -13.90
C LEU A 208 -23.06 -3.78 -14.74
N THR A 209 -21.81 -4.05 -14.37
CA THR A 209 -20.62 -3.58 -15.10
C THR A 209 -20.35 -4.40 -16.37
N GLY A 210 -20.83 -5.65 -16.46
CA GLY A 210 -20.72 -6.49 -17.66
C GLY A 210 -21.61 -6.04 -18.83
N ARG A 211 -22.63 -5.20 -18.58
CA ARG A 211 -23.55 -4.71 -19.63
C ARG A 211 -23.27 -3.29 -20.13
N ILE A 212 -22.33 -2.53 -19.53
CA ILE A 212 -22.00 -1.17 -19.97
C ILE A 212 -20.48 -1.02 -20.16
N LEU A 213 -19.99 -1.58 -21.27
CA LEU A 213 -18.65 -1.32 -21.79
C LEU A 213 -18.58 0.09 -22.40
N GLY A 214 -17.69 0.94 -21.87
CA GLY A 214 -17.36 2.23 -22.47
C GLY A 214 -16.54 3.15 -21.56
N LYS A 215 -15.20 3.07 -21.71
CA LYS A 215 -14.13 4.06 -21.42
C LYS A 215 -14.05 4.78 -20.05
N GLY A 216 -12.84 4.77 -19.46
CA GLY A 216 -12.24 5.94 -18.82
C GLY A 216 -11.78 5.78 -17.36
N ASN A 217 -10.58 6.33 -17.08
CA ASN A 217 -9.87 6.42 -15.79
C ASN A 217 -10.70 6.99 -14.61
N HIS A 218 -11.90 7.52 -14.88
CA HIS A 218 -12.87 8.02 -13.91
C HIS A 218 -13.66 6.91 -13.17
N ARG A 219 -13.61 5.68 -13.70
CA ARG A 219 -14.40 4.52 -13.22
C ARG A 219 -13.77 3.79 -12.03
N ILE A 220 -12.43 3.86 -11.88
CA ILE A 220 -11.72 3.30 -10.71
C ILE A 220 -12.06 4.10 -9.45
N THR A 221 -12.16 5.42 -9.59
CA THR A 221 -12.50 6.35 -8.49
C THR A 221 -13.88 6.07 -7.90
N LEU A 222 -14.89 5.78 -8.73
CA LEU A 222 -16.26 5.51 -8.26
C LEU A 222 -16.41 4.13 -7.60
N LYS A 223 -15.74 3.08 -8.12
CA LYS A 223 -15.73 1.74 -7.48
C LYS A 223 -15.08 1.79 -6.10
N ASN A 224 -13.95 2.49 -6.01
CA ASN A 224 -13.26 2.70 -4.74
C ASN A 224 -14.14 3.50 -3.77
N GLN A 225 -14.87 4.51 -4.25
CA GLN A 225 -15.71 5.35 -3.40
C GLN A 225 -16.96 4.63 -2.84
N ALA A 226 -17.58 3.72 -3.58
CA ALA A 226 -18.73 2.95 -3.09
C ALA A 226 -18.34 1.89 -2.06
N CYS A 227 -17.24 1.15 -2.29
CA CYS A 227 -16.70 0.24 -1.27
C CYS A 227 -16.21 1.00 -0.04
N PHE A 228 -15.66 2.19 -0.26
CA PHE A 228 -15.21 3.10 0.78
C PHE A 228 -16.36 3.56 1.70
N GLU A 229 -17.51 3.97 1.16
CA GLU A 229 -18.67 4.40 1.99
C GLU A 229 -19.29 3.22 2.76
N ILE A 230 -19.24 2.00 2.22
CA ILE A 230 -19.71 0.79 2.92
C ILE A 230 -18.79 0.44 4.10
N GLU A 231 -17.47 0.56 3.93
CA GLU A 231 -16.52 0.30 5.03
C GLU A 231 -16.56 1.41 6.09
N LYS A 232 -16.76 2.67 5.68
CA LYS A 232 -16.98 3.81 6.57
C LYS A 232 -18.21 3.60 7.46
N ALA A 233 -19.34 3.16 6.88
CA ALA A 233 -20.56 2.88 7.63
C ALA A 233 -20.41 1.72 8.64
N ARG A 234 -19.47 0.81 8.42
CA ARG A 234 -19.19 -0.32 9.32
C ARG A 234 -18.33 0.09 10.52
N GLN A 235 -17.34 0.97 10.32
CA GLN A 235 -16.40 1.37 11.36
C GLN A 235 -16.96 2.44 12.31
N GLU A 236 -17.92 3.27 11.86
CA GLU A 236 -18.69 4.15 12.75
C GLU A 236 -19.46 3.35 13.83
N HIS A 237 -19.78 2.08 13.56
CA HIS A 237 -20.48 1.19 14.49
C HIS A 237 -19.58 0.52 15.54
N TRP A 238 -18.25 0.72 15.49
CA TRP A 238 -17.29 0.19 16.47
C TRP A 238 -16.62 1.28 17.34
N PHE A 239 -17.05 2.54 17.22
CA PHE A 239 -16.64 3.65 18.08
C PHE A 239 -17.82 4.26 18.87
N GLN A 240 -18.66 3.40 19.46
CA GLN A 240 -19.55 3.74 20.58
C GLN A 240 -19.43 2.72 21.71
#